data_AF-A0A7J8NYA9-F1
#
_entry.id   AF-A0A7J8NYA9-F1
#
_cell.length_a   1.000
_cell.length_b   1.000
_cell.length_c   1.000
_cell.angle_alpha   90.00
_cell.angle_beta   90.00
_cell.angle_gamma   90.00
#
_symmetry.space_group_name_H-M   'P 1'
#
loop_
_entity.id
_entity.type
_entity.pdbx_description
1 polymer ?
#
loop_
_entity_poly.entity_id
_entity_poly.type
_entity_poly.pdbx_seq_one_letter_code
_entity_poly.pdbx_strand_id
1 'polypeptide(L)'
;MFDFLGSEAQNCLKAPTIIFNTFGKLEHEVSEVIAIKFPRIYTIGPLRLLAKHMLEEPSKSMNSSLWKEDIYCIEWLKKRELNSVVYVNYRSITVMLEKHIKEFA
;
A
#
# COMPACT_ATOMS: atom_id res chain seq x y z
N MET A 1 22.52 -2.37 8.26
CA MET A 1 21.16 -2.33 7.66
C MET A 1 20.93 -0.96 6.99
N PHE A 2 21.90 -0.42 6.25
CA PHE A 2 21.86 0.99 5.81
C PHE A 2 21.56 1.22 4.32
N ASP A 3 21.40 0.16 3.50
CA ASP A 3 20.82 0.32 2.16
C ASP A 3 20.12 -0.94 1.65
N PHE A 4 19.36 -1.61 2.53
CA PHE A 4 18.64 -2.83 2.12
C PHE A 4 17.66 -2.54 0.97
N LEU A 5 16.96 -1.40 1.03
CA LEU A 5 15.99 -1.03 0.00
C LEU A 5 16.68 -0.75 -1.35
N GLY A 6 17.83 -0.05 -1.36
CA GLY A 6 18.59 0.18 -2.58
C GLY A 6 19.17 -1.10 -3.17
N SER A 7 19.76 -1.97 -2.32
CA SER A 7 20.29 -3.25 -2.78
C SER A 7 19.22 -4.16 -3.36
N GLU A 8 18.05 -4.23 -2.71
CA GLU A 8 16.93 -5.05 -3.20
C GLU A 8 16.33 -4.47 -4.49
N ALA A 9 16.23 -3.15 -4.61
CA ALA A 9 15.79 -2.53 -5.86
C ALA A 9 16.71 -2.87 -7.04
N GLN A 10 18.04 -2.90 -6.83
CA GLN A 10 18.97 -3.37 -7.87
C GLN A 10 18.83 -4.88 -8.14
N ASN A 11 18.61 -5.68 -7.10
CA ASN A 11 18.40 -7.13 -7.27
C ASN A 11 17.13 -7.44 -8.07
N CYS A 12 16.06 -6.64 -7.95
CA CYS A 12 14.84 -6.79 -8.76
C CYS A 12 15.11 -6.72 -10.27
N LEU A 13 16.14 -6.00 -10.72
CA LEU A 13 16.51 -5.91 -12.14
C LEU A 13 17.07 -7.22 -12.72
N LYS A 14 17.44 -8.18 -11.85
CA LYS A 14 17.84 -9.53 -12.26
C LYS A 14 16.65 -10.46 -12.47
N ALA A 15 15.45 -10.06 -12.07
CA ALA A 15 14.24 -10.85 -12.26
C ALA A 15 13.83 -10.88 -13.76
N PRO A 16 13.08 -11.89 -14.21
CA PRO A 16 12.53 -11.92 -15.57
C PRO A 16 11.54 -10.78 -15.83
N THR A 17 10.82 -10.36 -14.80
CA THR A 17 9.74 -9.38 -14.82
C THR A 17 9.64 -8.70 -13.46
N ILE A 18 9.18 -7.43 -13.43
CA ILE A 18 8.81 -6.72 -12.21
C ILE A 18 7.33 -6.37 -12.25
N ILE A 19 6.63 -6.63 -11.14
CA ILE A 19 5.22 -6.33 -10.98
C ILE A 19 5.07 -5.21 -9.94
N PHE A 20 4.42 -4.12 -10.33
CA PHE A 20 4.09 -3.02 -9.45
C PHE A 20 2.62 -3.04 -9.07
N ASN A 21 2.33 -2.90 -7.77
CA ASN A 21 0.98 -2.66 -7.26
C ASN A 21 0.61 -1.17 -7.40
N THR A 22 0.60 -0.69 -8.64
CA THR A 22 0.22 0.66 -9.06
C THR A 22 -0.55 0.61 -10.38
N PHE A 23 -1.05 1.72 -10.87
CA PHE A 23 -1.72 1.81 -12.17
C PHE A 23 -1.22 3.01 -12.97
N GLY A 24 -1.26 2.93 -14.30
CA GLY A 24 -0.59 3.88 -15.19
C GLY A 24 -0.96 5.35 -14.94
N LYS A 25 -2.23 5.66 -14.62
CA LYS A 25 -2.64 7.06 -14.34
C LYS A 25 -2.04 7.62 -13.05
N LEU A 26 -1.64 6.79 -12.08
CA LEU A 26 -1.07 7.24 -10.82
C LEU A 26 0.42 7.58 -10.95
N GLU A 27 1.18 6.78 -11.69
CA GLU A 27 2.65 6.85 -11.75
C GLU A 27 3.19 6.71 -13.18
N HIS A 28 2.57 7.41 -14.14
CA HIS A 28 2.88 7.31 -15.56
C HIS A 28 4.35 7.60 -15.86
N GLU A 29 4.82 8.80 -15.50
CA GLU A 29 6.16 9.29 -15.81
C GLU A 29 7.25 8.38 -15.21
N VAL A 30 7.04 7.91 -13.97
CA VAL A 30 7.97 6.99 -13.30
C VAL A 30 8.03 5.65 -14.03
N SER A 31 6.88 5.13 -14.46
CA SER A 31 6.80 3.87 -15.21
C SER A 31 7.54 3.95 -16.54
N GLU A 32 7.41 5.06 -17.27
CA GLU A 32 8.13 5.29 -18.53
C GLU A 32 9.66 5.29 -18.33
N VAL A 33 10.14 6.00 -17.31
CA VAL A 33 11.57 6.05 -16.99
C VAL A 33 12.10 4.67 -16.59
N ILE A 34 11.35 3.91 -15.80
CA ILE A 34 11.75 2.54 -15.43
C ILE A 34 11.74 1.62 -16.66
N ALA A 35 10.73 1.73 -17.52
CA ALA A 35 10.59 0.90 -18.72
C ALA A 35 11.76 1.07 -19.71
N ILE A 36 12.35 2.28 -19.78
CA ILE A 36 13.57 2.53 -20.57
C ILE A 36 14.74 1.68 -20.06
N LYS A 37 14.88 1.52 -18.74
CA LYS A 37 15.96 0.73 -18.13
C LYS A 37 15.64 -0.77 -18.08
N PHE A 38 14.38 -1.12 -17.88
CA PHE A 38 13.90 -2.49 -17.76
C PHE A 38 12.48 -2.58 -18.36
N PRO A 39 12.30 -3.03 -19.61
CA PRO A 39 11.01 -2.93 -20.30
C PRO A 39 9.95 -3.92 -19.80
N ARG A 40 10.33 -4.96 -19.05
CA ARG A 40 9.42 -6.02 -18.58
C ARG A 40 8.76 -5.68 -17.25
N ILE A 41 8.13 -4.51 -17.18
CA ILE A 41 7.36 -4.06 -16.01
C ILE A 41 5.86 -4.15 -16.26
N TYR A 42 5.10 -4.47 -15.21
CA TYR A 42 3.64 -4.54 -15.27
C TYR A 42 3.02 -3.84 -14.07
N THR A 43 2.11 -2.91 -14.33
CA THR A 43 1.33 -2.22 -13.31
C THR A 43 -0.03 -2.91 -13.17
N ILE A 44 -0.23 -3.67 -12.09
CA ILE A 44 -1.46 -4.46 -11.87
C ILE A 44 -2.25 -3.99 -10.64
N GLY A 45 -2.00 -2.76 -10.19
CA GLY A 45 -2.65 -2.21 -9.01
C GLY A 45 -3.98 -1.50 -9.32
N PRO A 46 -4.72 -1.11 -8.27
CA PRO A 46 -4.50 -1.53 -6.88
C PRO A 46 -5.04 -2.95 -6.65
N LEU A 47 -4.18 -3.85 -6.19
CA LEU A 47 -4.49 -5.28 -5.98
C LEU A 47 -5.72 -5.50 -5.11
N ARG A 48 -5.96 -4.63 -4.12
CA ARG A 48 -7.14 -4.71 -3.24
C ARG A 48 -8.47 -4.53 -3.99
N LEU A 49 -8.51 -3.66 -5.01
CA LEU A 49 -9.71 -3.50 -5.82
C LEU A 49 -9.87 -4.70 -6.76
N LEU A 50 -8.79 -5.18 -7.36
CA LEU A 50 -8.83 -6.38 -8.20
C LEU A 50 -9.33 -7.61 -7.43
N ALA A 51 -8.86 -7.80 -6.19
CA ALA A 51 -9.28 -8.90 -5.32
C ALA A 51 -10.80 -8.87 -5.04
N LYS A 52 -11.42 -7.69 -4.92
CA LYS A 52 -12.88 -7.56 -4.75
C LYS A 52 -13.67 -8.05 -5.97
N HIS A 53 -13.10 -7.91 -7.16
CA HIS A 53 -13.77 -8.33 -8.40
C HIS A 53 -13.52 -9.80 -8.76
N MET A 54 -12.45 -10.41 -8.25
CA MET A 54 -12.07 -11.79 -8.55
C MET A 54 -12.68 -12.84 -7.60
N LEU A 55 -13.20 -12.43 -6.45
CA LEU A 55 -13.73 -13.33 -5.43
C LEU A 55 -15.24 -13.12 -5.30
N GLU A 56 -16.03 -14.10 -5.75
CA GLU A 56 -17.48 -14.12 -5.61
C GLU A 56 -17.93 -14.27 -4.14
N GLU A 57 -17.04 -14.78 -3.28
CA GLU A 57 -17.29 -15.08 -1.87
C GLU A 57 -16.55 -14.08 -0.95
N PRO A 58 -17.28 -13.25 -0.17
CA PRO A 58 -16.68 -12.30 0.79
C PRO A 58 -15.79 -12.98 1.83
N SER A 59 -16.05 -14.26 2.12
CA SER A 59 -15.34 -15.10 3.08
C SER A 59 -13.90 -15.46 2.66
N LYS A 60 -13.58 -15.34 1.36
CA LYS A 60 -12.24 -15.58 0.80
C LYS A 60 -11.49 -14.29 0.48
N SER A 61 -11.88 -13.17 1.09
CA SER A 61 -11.24 -11.88 0.78
C SER A 61 -9.72 -11.97 0.92
N MET A 62 -9.01 -11.63 -0.16
CA MET A 62 -7.57 -11.54 -0.18
C MET A 62 -7.16 -10.34 0.68
N ASN A 63 -7.07 -10.53 1.99
CA ASN A 63 -6.60 -9.48 2.90
C ASN A 63 -5.09 -9.38 2.79
N SER A 64 -4.60 -8.20 2.43
CA SER A 64 -3.15 -7.92 2.41
C SER A 64 -2.57 -7.68 3.80
N SER A 65 -3.41 -7.62 4.84
CA SER A 65 -3.00 -7.51 6.24
C SER A 65 -2.73 -8.87 6.84
N LEU A 66 -1.61 -9.00 7.55
CA LEU A 66 -1.30 -10.16 8.40
C LEU A 66 -1.97 -10.07 9.78
N TRP A 67 -2.60 -8.94 10.10
CA TRP A 67 -3.23 -8.67 11.39
C TRP A 67 -4.74 -8.89 11.34
N LYS A 68 -5.29 -9.41 12.44
CA LYS A 68 -6.75 -9.48 12.65
C LYS A 68 -7.33 -8.07 12.67
N GLU A 69 -8.42 -7.88 11.94
CA GLU A 69 -9.09 -6.58 11.86
C GLU A 69 -9.80 -6.21 13.18
N ASP A 70 -9.73 -4.94 13.55
CA ASP A 70 -10.47 -4.38 14.67
C ASP A 70 -11.82 -3.84 14.18
N ILE A 71 -12.90 -4.49 14.62
CA ILE A 71 -14.27 -4.12 14.26
C ILE A 71 -14.83 -2.98 15.12
N TYR A 72 -14.26 -2.71 16.31
CA TYR A 72 -14.80 -1.70 17.23
C TYR A 72 -14.68 -0.29 16.65
N CYS A 73 -13.54 0.03 16.03
CA CYS A 73 -13.33 1.30 15.35
C CYS A 73 -14.33 1.51 14.20
N ILE A 74 -14.68 0.44 13.48
CA ILE A 74 -15.67 0.48 12.40
C ILE A 74 -17.07 0.78 12.94
N GLU A 75 -17.49 0.12 14.04
CA GLU A 75 -18.77 0.40 14.69
C GLU A 75 -18.84 1.81 15.27
N TRP A 76 -17.72 2.35 15.75
CA TRP A 76 -17.62 3.75 16.17
C TRP A 76 -17.76 4.71 14.98
N LEU A 77 -17.13 4.41 13.84
CA LEU A 77 -17.17 5.24 12.63
C LEU A 77 -18.58 5.33 12.04
N LYS A 78 -19.36 4.24 12.08
CA LYS A 78 -20.76 4.20 11.62
C LYS A 78 -21.69 5.20 12.32
N LYS A 79 -21.29 5.71 13.49
CA LYS A 79 -22.06 6.67 14.30
C LYS A 79 -21.69 8.13 14.03
N ARG A 80 -20.76 8.40 13.10
CA ARG A 80 -20.26 9.74 12.79
C ARG A 80 -20.91 10.27 11.51
N GLU A 81 -21.00 11.59 11.39
CA GLU A 81 -21.50 12.24 10.17
C GLU A 81 -20.55 11.97 8.99
N LEU A 82 -21.09 11.99 7.78
CA LEU A 82 -20.29 11.84 6.57
C LEU A 82 -19.18 12.90 6.51
N ASN A 83 -17.96 12.46 6.18
CA ASN A 83 -16.78 13.31 6.05
C ASN A 83 -16.38 14.09 7.33
N SER A 84 -16.85 13.67 8.51
CA SER A 84 -16.52 14.33 9.80
C SER A 84 -15.31 13.74 10.55
N VAL A 85 -14.74 12.64 10.05
CA VAL A 85 -13.65 11.92 10.70
C VAL A 85 -12.39 11.98 9.86
N VAL A 86 -11.27 12.33 10.50
CA VAL A 86 -9.94 12.28 9.89
C VAL A 86 -9.26 10.96 10.25
N TYR A 87 -8.82 10.21 9.23
CA TYR A 87 -8.02 9.00 9.42
C TYR A 87 -6.53 9.36 9.49
N VAL A 88 -5.85 8.88 10.53
CA VAL A 88 -4.42 9.13 10.78
C VAL A 88 -3.73 7.78 10.95
N ASN A 89 -2.71 7.52 10.14
CA ASN A 89 -1.93 6.28 10.24
C ASN A 89 -0.50 6.47 9.72
N TYR A 90 0.49 6.02 10.48
CA TYR A 90 1.92 6.11 10.17
C TYR A 90 2.54 4.76 9.77
N ARG A 91 1.69 3.77 9.43
CA ARG A 91 2.02 2.37 9.11
C ARG A 91 2.65 1.64 10.30
N SER A 92 3.12 0.42 10.07
CA SER A 92 3.65 -0.47 11.12
C SER A 92 4.97 -0.03 11.72
N ILE A 93 5.78 0.74 10.97
CA ILE A 93 7.07 1.27 11.41
C ILE A 93 6.94 2.78 11.44
N THR A 94 6.61 3.32 12.62
CA THR A 94 6.56 4.77 12.84
C THR A 94 7.86 5.22 13.47
N VAL A 95 8.62 6.06 12.78
CA VAL A 95 9.81 6.72 13.33
C VAL A 95 9.43 8.16 13.66
N MET A 96 8.84 8.37 14.84
CA MET A 96 8.55 9.70 15.37
C MET A 96 9.16 9.88 16.75
N LEU A 97 9.67 11.09 17.01
CA LEU A 97 10.11 11.48 18.33
C LEU A 97 8.89 11.68 19.23
N GLU A 98 9.05 11.36 20.52
CA GLU A 98 8.00 11.54 21.52
C GLU A 98 7.42 12.96 21.52
N LYS A 99 8.27 13.98 21.34
CA LYS A 99 7.82 15.38 21.25
C LYS A 99 6.84 15.63 20.09
N HIS A 100 7.06 15.00 18.93
CA HIS A 100 6.17 15.16 17.77
C HIS A 100 4.85 14.41 17.97
N ILE A 101 4.87 13.28 18.69
CA ILE A 101 3.65 12.57 19.07
C ILE A 101 2.83 13.43 20.05
N LYS A 102 3.50 14.10 21.01
CA LYS A 102 2.84 15.02 21.95
C LYS A 102 2.28 16.26 21.27
N GLU A 103 2.95 16.82 20.26
CA GLU A 103 2.42 17.94 19.48
C GLU A 103 1.24 17.53 18.60
N PHE A 104 1.18 16.26 18.19
CA PHE A 104 0.09 15.74 17.38
C PHE A 104 -1.19 15.42 18.19
N ALA A 105 -1.04 15.00 19.45
CA ALA A 105 -2.12 14.55 20.33
C ALA A 105 -2.90 15.71 20.97
#